data_AF-A0AAW9V6J4-F1
#
_entry.id   AF-A0AAW9V6J4-F1
#
_cell.length_a   1.000
_cell.length_b   1.000
_cell.length_c   1.000
_cell.angle_alpha   90.00
_cell.angle_beta   90.00
_cell.angle_gamma   90.00
#
_symmetry.space_group_name_H-M   'P 1'
#
loop_
_entity.id
_entity.type
_entity.pdbx_description
1 polymer ?
#
loop_
_entity_poly.entity_id
_entity_poly.type
_entity_poly.pdbx_seq_one_letter_code
_entity_poly.pdbx_strand_id
1 'polypeptide(L)' 'MNIVYFDFIEGYGINAQVGIEWDFYRSFDELIKECSNCFHDNFILAPTTAVSGNFLGYRESLQ' A
#
# COMPACT_ATOMS: atom_id res chain seq x y z
N MET A 1 -2.73 15.17 1.34
CA MET A 1 -2.69 13.81 1.90
C MET A 1 -3.43 12.91 0.95
N ASN A 2 -2.70 12.07 0.23
CA ASN A 2 -3.23 11.09 -0.72
C ASN A 2 -3.50 9.78 0.01
N ILE A 3 -4.69 9.20 -0.20
CA ILE A 3 -5.01 7.87 0.34
C ILE A 3 -4.79 6.88 -0.79
N VAL A 4 -3.82 6.00 -0.63
CA VAL A 4 -3.53 4.93 -1.58
C VAL A 4 -4.18 3.67 -1.05
N TYR A 5 -5.23 3.24 -1.73
CA TYR A 5 -5.91 1.99 -1.39
C TYR A 5 -5.11 0.81 -1.90
N PHE A 6 -5.04 -0.24 -1.10
CA PHE A 6 -4.36 -1.48 -1.49
C PHE A 6 -5.11 -2.73 -1.07
N ASP A 7 -4.83 -3.83 -1.76
CA ASP A 7 -5.19 -5.18 -1.38
C ASP A 7 -3.90 -6.03 -1.31
N PHE A 8 -3.63 -6.62 -0.15
CA PHE A 8 -2.47 -7.48 0.05
C PHE A 8 -2.85 -8.92 -0.25
N ILE A 9 -2.18 -9.50 -1.23
CA ILE A 9 -2.41 -10.86 -1.71
C ILE A 9 -1.28 -11.74 -1.17
N GLU A 10 -1.57 -12.49 -0.11
CA GLU A 10 -0.60 -13.33 0.59
C GLU A 10 0.14 -14.28 -0.38
N GLY A 11 1.47 -14.23 -0.36
CA GLY A 11 2.33 -15.04 -1.24
C GLY A 11 2.49 -14.50 -2.67
N TYR A 12 1.84 -13.39 -3.02
CA TYR A 12 1.91 -12.80 -4.37
C TYR A 12 2.44 -11.37 -4.35
N GLY A 13 1.81 -10.46 -3.62
CA GLY A 13 2.19 -9.04 -3.64
C GLY A 13 1.04 -8.13 -3.24
N ILE A 14 1.03 -6.92 -3.78
CA ILE A 14 0.09 -5.86 -3.41
C ILE A 14 -0.51 -5.29 -4.69
N ASN A 15 -1.83 -5.28 -4.77
CA ASN A 15 -2.54 -4.50 -5.78
C ASN A 15 -2.89 -3.14 -5.16
N ALA A 16 -2.46 -2.03 -5.75
CA ALA A 16 -2.66 -0.71 -5.17
C ALA A 16 -3.07 0.34 -6.21
N GLN A 17 -3.89 1.30 -5.78
CA GLN A 17 -4.32 2.40 -6.62
C GLN A 17 -3.41 3.62 -6.43
N VAL A 18 -2.29 3.63 -7.15
CA VAL A 18 -1.38 4.78 -7.19
C VAL A 18 -1.81 5.70 -8.34
N GLY A 19 -2.42 6.84 -8.00
CA GLY A 19 -2.98 7.75 -9.01
C GLY A 19 -4.38 7.32 -9.45
N ILE A 20 -4.56 7.05 -10.74
CA ILE A 20 -5.89 6.79 -11.33
C ILE A 20 -6.17 5.29 -11.51
N GLU A 21 -5.13 4.50 -11.81
CA GLU A 21 -5.23 3.08 -12.13
C GLU A 21 -4.73 2.20 -10.99
N TRP A 22 -5.10 0.92 -11.06
CA TRP A 22 -4.61 -0.11 -10.14
C TRP A 22 -3.41 -0.80 -10.74
N ASP A 23 -2.31 -0.83 -9.98
CA ASP A 23 -1.06 -1.46 -10.37
C ASP A 23 -0.62 -2.50 -9.33
N PHE A 24 0.16 -3.47 -9.80
CA PHE A 24 0.70 -4.55 -9.00
C PHE A 24 2.15 -4.29 -8.58
N TYR A 25 2.42 -4.44 -7.28
CA TYR A 25 3.71 -4.27 -6.65
C TYR A 25 4.11 -5.56 -5.93
N ARG A 26 5.37 -5.97 -6.04
CA ARG A 26 5.85 -7.23 -5.45
C ARG A 26 6.05 -7.15 -3.94
N SER A 27 6.27 -5.96 -3.40
CA SER A 27 6.48 -5.70 -1.98
C SER A 27 6.01 -4.31 -1.58
N PHE A 28 5.87 -4.07 -0.27
CA PHE A 28 5.51 -2.74 0.23
C PHE A 28 6.61 -1.73 -0.05
N ASP A 29 7.88 -2.13 -0.09
CA ASP A 29 8.99 -1.25 -0.47
C ASP A 29 8.83 -0.70 -1.90
N GLU A 30 8.40 -1.54 -2.84
CA GLU A 30 8.16 -1.12 -4.22
C GLU A 30 6.99 -0.12 -4.30
N LEU A 31 5.90 -0.42 -3.60
CA LEU A 31 4.75 0.48 -3.48
C LEU A 31 5.12 1.81 -2.80
N ILE A 32 5.85 1.76 -1.68
CA ILE A 32 6.29 2.95 -0.93
C ILE A 32 7.19 3.82 -1.80
N LYS A 33 8.12 3.21 -2.55
CA LYS A 33 8.99 3.94 -3.48
C LYS A 33 8.16 4.67 -4.55
N GLU A 34 7.17 4.01 -5.12
CA GLU A 34 6.32 4.63 -6.13
C GLU A 34 5.45 5.75 -5.54
N CYS A 35 4.82 5.50 -4.39
CA CYS A 35 4.08 6.53 -3.65
C CYS A 35 4.94 7.74 -3.31
N SER A 36 6.19 7.53 -2.89
CA SER A 36 7.14 8.60 -2.60
C SER A 36 7.53 9.38 -3.86
N ASN A 37 7.63 8.73 -5.02
CA ASN A 37 7.88 9.42 -6.29
C ASN A 37 6.66 10.28 -6.72
N CYS A 38 5.44 9.78 -6.53
CA CYS A 38 4.22 10.48 -6.94
C CYS A 38 3.77 11.56 -5.95
N PHE A 39 3.95 11.32 -4.65
CA PHE A 39 3.30 12.09 -3.58
C PHE A 39 4.28 12.61 -2.52
N HIS A 40 5.59 12.34 -2.64
CA HIS A 40 6.57 12.57 -1.58
C HIS A 40 6.11 11.90 -0.28
N ASP A 41 6.22 12.57 0.87
CA ASP A 41 5.78 12.04 2.16
C ASP A 41 4.28 12.29 2.44
N ASN A 42 3.50 12.77 1.45
CA ASN A 42 2.12 13.20 1.64
C ASN A 42 1.10 12.12 1.26
N PHE A 43 1.30 10.88 1.73
CA PHE A 43 0.39 9.76 1.50
C PHE A 43 0.20 8.88 2.72
N ILE A 44 -0.91 8.13 2.72
CA ILE A 44 -1.16 7.02 3.64
C ILE A 44 -1.61 5.80 2.83
N LEU A 45 -1.23 4.61 3.30
CA LEU A 45 -1.72 3.35 2.74
C LEU A 45 -2.97 2.90 3.50
N ALA A 46 -4.02 2.56 2.78
CA ALA A 46 -5.29 2.09 3.35
C ALA A 46 -5.68 0.72 2.76
N PRO A 47 -5.74 -0.35 3.56
CA PRO A 47 -6.20 -1.64 3.07
C PRO A 47 -7.70 -1.58 2.72
N THR A 48 -8.08 -2.15 1.57
CA THR A 48 -9.48 -2.23 1.12
C THR A 48 -10.33 -3.24 1.91
N THR A 49 -9.66 -4.20 2.55
CA THR A 49 -10.30 -5.31 3.28
C THR A 49 -10.49 -5.03 4.78
N ALA A 50 -9.91 -3.94 5.31
CA ALA A 50 -10.00 -3.63 6.72
C ALA A 50 -11.32 -2.92 7.07
N VAL A 51 -12.01 -3.43 8.08
CA VAL A 51 -13.13 -2.72 8.69
C VAL A 51 -12.61 -1.47 9.41
N SER A 52 -13.28 -0.33 9.23
CA SER A 52 -12.87 0.94 9.85
C SER A 52 -12.70 0.80 11.37
N GLY A 53 -11.58 1.28 11.91
CA GLY A 53 -11.28 1.24 13.35
C GLY A 53 -10.24 0.20 13.77
N ASN A 54 -9.87 -0.72 12.88
CA ASN A 54 -8.74 -1.62 13.10
C ASN A 54 -7.47 -1.02 12.49
N PHE A 55 -6.52 -0.63 13.35
CA PHE A 55 -5.18 -0.28 12.91
C PHE A 55 -4.45 -1.54 12.46
N LEU A 56 -4.27 -1.69 11.15
CA LEU A 56 -3.39 -2.71 10.58
C LEU A 56 -2.04 -2.06 10.31
N GLY A 57 -1.12 -2.18 11.27
CA GLY A 57 0.28 -1.81 11.07
C GLY A 57 0.97 -2.89 10.27
N TYR A 58 1.53 -2.53 9.12
CA TYR A 58 2.43 -3.42 8.39
C TYR A 58 3.79 -3.48 9.11
N ARG A 59 4.26 -4.68 9.43
CA ARG A 59 5.64 -4.93 9.87
C ARG A 59 6.15 -6.11 9.08
N GLU A 60 7.16 -5.89 8.22
CA GLU A 60 7.90 -7.01 7.66
C GLU A 60 8.49 -7.82 8.81
N SER A 61 8.10 -9.09 8.88
CA SER A 61 8.82 -10.07 9.67
C SER A 61 10.18 -10.27 9.02
N LEU A 62 11.23 -9.75 9.65
CA LEU A 62 12.61 -10.09 9.31
C LEU A 62 12.76 -11.61 9.45
N GLN A 63 12.93 -12.31 8.33
CA GLN A 63 13.47 -13.67 8.30
C GLN A 63 14.99 -13.59 8.23
#